data_AF-A0A1Q8QG98-F1
#
_entry.id   AF-A0A1Q8QG98-F1
#
_cell.length_a   1.000
_cell.length_b   1.000
_cell.length_c   1.000
_cell.angle_alpha   90.00
_cell.angle_beta   90.00
_cell.angle_gamma   90.00
#
_symmetry.space_group_name_H-M   'P 1'
#
loop_
_entity.id
_entity.type
_entity.pdbx_description
1 polymer ?
#
loop_
_entity_poly.entity_id
_entity_poly.type
_entity_poly.pdbx_seq_one_letter_code
_entity_poly.pdbx_strand_id
1 'polypeptide(L)' 'MFIGIQGREKGLEPEDIVNKFNNFAEGFEDEFGSLNCRDLRPEGFKPDNPPHLCEEITKKAIMFTLNILIPSSN' A
#
# COMPACT_ATOMS: atom_id res chain seq x y z
N MET A 1 -1.23 -4.14 7.53
CA MET A 1 -2.40 -4.59 8.32
C MET A 1 -3.32 -5.50 7.52
N PHE A 2 -3.94 -5.04 6.41
CA PHE A 2 -4.93 -5.84 5.67
C PHE A 2 -4.38 -7.15 5.09
N ILE A 3 -3.17 -7.15 4.51
CA ILE A 3 -2.48 -8.37 4.03
C ILE A 3 -2.41 -9.43 5.13
N GLY A 4 -2.13 -9.03 6.37
CA GLY A 4 -2.08 -9.93 7.52
C GLY A 4 -3.44 -10.53 7.85
N ILE A 5 -4.49 -9.69 7.94
CA ILE A 5 -5.86 -10.16 8.23
C ILE A 5 -6.31 -11.15 7.16
N GLN A 6 -6.23 -10.77 5.88
CA GLN A 6 -6.65 -11.63 4.77
C GLN A 6 -5.81 -12.91 4.68
N GLY A 7 -4.51 -12.83 4.94
CA GLY A 7 -3.63 -14.00 4.93
C GLY A 7 -4.03 -15.02 5.99
N ARG A 8 -4.35 -14.55 7.21
CA ARG A 8 -4.84 -15.42 8.28
C ARG A 8 -6.20 -16.04 7.95
N GLU A 9 -7.13 -15.27 7.37
CA GLU A 9 -8.42 -15.80 6.90
C GLU A 9 -8.26 -16.87 5.80
N LYS A 10 -7.22 -16.76 4.96
CA LYS A 10 -6.87 -17.75 3.93
C LYS A 10 -6.05 -18.93 4.45
N GLY A 11 -5.75 -18.99 5.75
CA GLY A 11 -4.96 -20.06 6.35
C GLY A 11 -3.47 -20.05 5.96
N LEU A 12 -2.93 -18.90 5.55
CA LEU A 12 -1.51 -18.76 5.26
C LEU A 12 -0.67 -18.86 6.53
N GLU A 13 0.51 -19.46 6.40
CA GLU A 13 1.49 -19.50 7.46
C GLU A 13 2.04 -18.09 7.75
N PRO A 14 2.45 -17.80 9.00
CA PRO A 14 2.96 -16.48 9.36
C PRO A 14 4.11 -16.00 8.47
N GLU A 15 5.01 -16.92 8.07
CA GLU A 15 6.14 -16.61 7.20
C GLU A 15 5.70 -16.15 5.80
N ASP A 16 4.69 -16.79 5.20
CA ASP A 16 4.13 -16.38 3.91
C ASP A 16 3.49 -15.00 3.99
N ILE A 17 2.82 -14.69 5.11
CA ILE A 17 2.22 -13.37 5.34
C ILE A 17 3.31 -12.30 5.44
N VAL A 18 4.40 -12.58 6.17
CA VAL A 18 5.54 -11.67 6.30
C VAL A 18 6.21 -11.45 4.95
N ASN A 19 6.48 -12.52 4.20
CA ASN A 19 7.05 -12.42 2.85
C ASN A 19 6.16 -11.60 1.91
N LYS A 20 4.83 -11.83 1.96
CA LYS A 20 3.89 -11.05 1.16
C LYS A 20 3.85 -9.57 1.56
N PHE A 21 4.01 -9.27 2.84
CA PHE A 21 4.10 -7.90 3.33
C PHE A 21 5.40 -7.22 2.90
N ASN A 22 6.53 -7.92 2.97
CA ASN A 22 7.83 -7.39 2.53
C ASN A 22 7.81 -7.06 1.03
N ASN A 23 7.29 -7.97 0.19
CA ASN A 23 7.16 -7.72 -1.25
C ASN A 23 6.22 -6.55 -1.55
N PHE A 24 5.14 -6.40 -0.77
CA PHE A 24 4.27 -5.24 -0.88
C PHE A 24 5.01 -3.94 -0.53
N ALA A 25 5.77 -3.94 0.57
CA ALA A 25 6.52 -2.78 1.03
C ALA A 25 7.57 -2.34 -0.01
N GLU A 26 8.38 -3.27 -0.49
CA GLU A 26 9.39 -3.04 -1.53
C GLU A 26 8.75 -2.48 -2.81
N GLY A 27 7.72 -3.15 -3.34
CA GLY A 27 7.03 -2.67 -4.54
C GLY A 27 6.33 -1.32 -4.34
N PHE A 28 5.88 -1.01 -3.12
CA PHE A 28 5.27 0.29 -2.82
C PHE A 28 6.32 1.40 -2.81
N GLU A 29 7.49 1.14 -2.23
CA GLU A 29 8.62 2.09 -2.27
C GLU A 29 9.14 2.28 -3.70
N ASP A 30 9.18 1.24 -4.52
CA ASP A 30 9.56 1.34 -5.92
C ASP A 30 8.57 2.18 -6.75
N GLU A 31 7.25 2.01 -6.53
CA GLU A 31 6.21 2.71 -7.29
C GLU A 31 5.96 4.15 -6.78
N PHE A 32 5.98 4.37 -5.46
CA PHE A 32 5.58 5.63 -4.84
C PHE A 32 6.74 6.40 -4.18
N GLY A 33 7.90 5.78 -4.02
CA GLY A 33 9.12 6.39 -3.50
C GLY A 33 9.32 6.32 -1.98
N SER A 34 8.26 6.06 -1.21
CA SER A 34 8.36 5.90 0.26
C SER A 34 7.09 5.26 0.82
N LEU A 35 7.20 4.64 2.00
CA LEU A 35 6.06 4.23 2.83
C LEU A 35 5.58 5.33 3.79
N ASN A 36 6.34 6.43 3.92
CA ASN A 36 6.05 7.49 4.87
C ASN A 36 5.23 8.62 4.24
N CYS A 37 4.08 8.93 4.83
CA CYS A 37 3.23 10.03 4.37
C CYS A 37 3.94 11.39 4.32
N ARG A 38 4.96 11.65 5.16
CA ARG A 38 5.72 12.90 5.13
C ARG A 38 6.52 13.05 3.84
N ASP A 39 7.02 11.94 3.31
CA ASP A 39 7.82 11.94 2.09
C ASP A 39 6.90 11.98 0.86
N LEU A 40 5.75 11.28 0.94
CA LEU A 40 4.73 11.26 -0.12
C LEU A 40 3.87 12.53 -0.20
N ARG A 41 3.84 13.33 0.87
CA ARG A 41 3.09 14.59 0.95
C ARG A 41 4.00 15.72 1.48
N PRO A 42 4.90 16.23 0.62
CA PRO A 42 5.86 17.26 1.03
C PRO A 42 5.19 18.58 1.46
N GLU A 43 3.96 18.83 1.05
CA GLU A 43 3.17 20.01 1.42
C GLU A 43 2.78 20.02 2.91
N GLY A 44 2.86 18.87 3.59
CA GLY A 44 2.44 18.70 4.98
C GLY A 44 0.96 18.98 5.19
N PHE A 45 0.56 19.41 6.39
CA PHE A 45 -0.83 19.66 6.76
C PHE A 45 -1.02 21.14 7.12
N LYS A 46 -1.15 22.00 6.11
CA LYS A 46 -1.36 23.43 6.30
C LYS A 46 -2.83 23.81 6.03
N PRO A 47 -3.36 24.84 6.71
CA PRO A 47 -4.75 25.28 6.53
C PRO A 47 -5.09 25.75 5.10
N ASP A 48 -4.08 26.22 4.35
CA ASP A 48 -4.19 26.73 2.98
C ASP A 48 -3.95 25.65 1.91
N ASN A 49 -3.63 24.41 2.31
CA ASN A 49 -3.48 23.32 1.35
C ASN A 49 -4.82 23.06 0.64
N PRO A 50 -4.78 22.76 -0.68
CA PRO A 50 -5.96 22.27 -1.38
C PRO A 50 -6.57 21.07 -0.65
N PRO A 51 -7.90 20.91 -0.70
CA PRO A 51 -8.53 19.71 -0.16
C PRO A 51 -8.04 18.48 -0.95
N HIS A 52 -8.02 17.32 -0.30
CA HIS A 52 -7.80 16.02 -0.95
C HIS A 52 -6.45 15.83 -1.68
N LEU A 53 -5.37 16.47 -1.24
CA LEU A 53 -4.03 16.26 -1.83
C LEU A 53 -3.59 14.79 -1.95
N CYS A 54 -4.08 13.90 -1.07
CA CYS A 54 -3.74 12.48 -1.11
C CYS A 54 -4.65 11.65 -2.02
N GLU A 55 -5.65 12.22 -2.69
CA GLU A 55 -6.68 11.44 -3.39
C GLU A 55 -6.09 10.62 -4.54
N GLU A 56 -5.29 11.23 -5.40
CA GLU A 56 -4.71 10.55 -6.56
C GLU A 56 -3.74 9.44 -6.16
N ILE A 57 -2.89 9.67 -5.17
CA ILE A 57 -2.02 8.62 -4.63
C ILE A 57 -2.83 7.50 -3.97
N THR A 58 -3.95 7.85 -3.30
CA THR A 58 -4.84 6.85 -2.68
C THR A 58 -5.47 5.94 -3.74
N LYS A 59 -6.00 6.52 -4.84
CA LYS A 59 -6.57 5.75 -5.96
C LYS A 59 -5.55 4.78 -6.55
N LYS A 60 -4.32 5.26 -6.81
CA LYS A 60 -3.23 4.43 -7.33
C LYS A 60 -2.81 3.34 -6.35
N ALA A 61 -2.66 3.67 -5.07
CA ALA A 61 -2.30 2.71 -4.02
C ALA A 61 -3.34 1.60 -3.86
N ILE A 62 -4.64 1.90 -4.01
CA ILE A 62 -5.70 0.88 -4.01
C ILE A 62 -5.50 -0.09 -5.18
N MET A 63 -5.30 0.42 -6.40
CA MET A 63 -5.08 -0.43 -7.58
C MET A 63 -3.82 -1.27 -7.47
N PHE A 64 -2.72 -0.67 -6.99
CA PHE A 64 -1.48 -1.37 -6.68
C PHE A 64 -1.70 -2.52 -5.68
N THR A 65 -2.43 -2.24 -4.59
CA THR A 65 -2.74 -3.24 -3.57
C THR A 65 -3.60 -4.38 -4.14
N LEU A 66 -4.59 -4.08 -4.98
CA LEU A 66 -5.43 -5.10 -5.62
C LEU A 66 -4.60 -6.04 -6.50
N ASN A 67 -3.67 -5.50 -7.30
CA ASN A 67 -2.78 -6.30 -8.15
C ASN A 67 -1.90 -7.27 -7.35
N ILE A 68 -1.52 -6.91 -6.11
CA ILE A 68 -0.74 -7.79 -5.22
C ILE A 68 -1.63 -8.83 -4.53
N LEU A 69 -2.87 -8.47 -4.21
CA LEU A 69 -3.77 -9.34 -3.47
C LEU A 69 -4.49 -10.38 -4.32
N ILE A 70 -4.83 -10.01 -5.55
CA ILE A 70 -5.55 -10.84 -6.51
C ILE A 70 -4.52 -11.34 -7.54
N PRO A 71 -4.20 -12.64 -7.56
CA PRO A 71 -3.37 -13.19 -8.63
C PRO A 71 -4.08 -12.98 -9.97
N SER A 72 -3.34 -12.53 -10.99
CA SER A 72 -3.84 -12.53 -12.37
C SER A 72 -4.38 -13.92 -12.69
N SER A 73 -5.65 -14.00 -13.08
CA SER A 73 -6.24 -15.24 -13.59
C SER A 73 -5.55 -15.56 -14.92
N ASN A 74 -4.66 -16.55 -14.93
CA ASN A 74 -4.25 -17.25 -16.14
C ASN A 74 -5.20 -18.42 -16.37
#